data_AF-A0A2V5S509-F1
#
_entry.id   AF-A0A2V5S509-F1
#
_cell.length_a   1.000
_cell.length_b   1.000
_cell.length_c   1.000
_cell.angle_alpha   90.00
_cell.angle_beta   90.00
_cell.angle_gamma   90.00
#
_symmetry.space_group_name_H-M   'P 1'
#
loop_
_entity.id
_entity.type
_entity.pdbx_description
1 polymer ?
#
loop_
_entity_poly.entity_id
_entity_poly.type
_entity_poly.pdbx_seq_one_letter_code
_entity_poly.pdbx_strand_id
1 'polypeptide(L)' 'MRARDGTIIEVSEWKSEDAIDAAHKNPNVLAMWNQFFAVCDCVPLNTLAEANDLFAGFEPIKE' A
#
# COMPACT_ATOMS: atom_id res chain seq x y z
N MET A 1 3.17 -2.20 8.03
CA MET A 1 2.49 -2.06 9.35
C MET A 1 1.10 -2.69 9.25
N ARG A 2 0.39 -2.92 10.36
CA ARG A 2 -0.97 -3.50 10.39
C ARG A 2 -1.95 -2.58 11.10
N ALA A 3 -3.10 -2.34 10.50
CA ALA A 3 -4.24 -1.68 11.15
C ALA A 3 -5.04 -2.67 12.00
N ARG A 4 -5.88 -2.14 12.90
CA ARG A 4 -6.73 -2.93 13.81
C ARG A 4 -7.73 -3.83 13.08
N ASP A 5 -8.15 -3.44 11.89
CA ASP A 5 -9.02 -4.25 11.03
C ASP A 5 -8.27 -5.35 10.26
N GLY A 6 -6.95 -5.44 10.44
CA GLY A 6 -6.10 -6.42 9.78
C GLY A 6 -5.48 -5.94 8.46
N THR A 7 -5.85 -4.76 7.96
CA THR A 7 -5.28 -4.18 6.73
C THR A 7 -3.77 -4.00 6.87
N ILE A 8 -3.03 -4.41 5.84
CA ILE A 8 -1.58 -4.25 5.78
C ILE A 8 -1.26 -2.94 5.07
N ILE A 9 -0.41 -2.14 5.70
CA ILE A 9 0.08 -0.87 5.16
C ILE A 9 1.47 -1.10 4.59
N GLU A 10 1.58 -0.88 3.28
CA GLU A 10 2.82 -0.73 2.53
C GLU A 10 3.04 0.76 2.23
N VAL A 11 4.25 1.25 2.50
CA VAL A 11 4.64 2.64 2.18
C VAL A 11 5.85 2.56 1.25
N SER A 12 5.72 3.14 0.07
CA SER A 12 6.78 3.18 -0.94
C SER A 12 7.12 4.63 -1.27
N GLU A 13 8.41 4.95 -1.34
CA GLU A 13 8.88 6.23 -1.86
C GLU A 13 9.14 6.12 -3.37
N TRP A 14 8.78 7.16 -4.11
CA TRP A 14 9.02 7.24 -5.55
C TRP A 14 9.96 8.40 -5.86
N LYS A 15 10.87 8.18 -6.81
CA LYS A 15 11.82 9.20 -7.26
C LYS A 15 11.14 10.45 -7.83
N SER A 16 10.02 10.27 -8.54
CA SER A 16 9.22 11.32 -9.17
C SER A 16 7.87 10.77 -9.63
N GLU A 17 6.94 11.65 -10.00
CA GLU A 17 5.67 11.27 -10.64
C GLU A 17 5.90 10.53 -11.96
N ASP A 18 6.86 10.96 -12.79
CA ASP A 18 7.22 10.25 -14.02
C ASP A 18 7.63 8.78 -13.78
N ALA A 19 8.25 8.48 -12.63
CA ALA A 19 8.61 7.11 -12.27
C ALA A 19 7.38 6.27 -11.92
N ILE A 20 6.37 6.88 -11.30
CA ILE A 20 5.06 6.25 -11.05
C ILE A 20 4.40 5.94 -12.40
N ASP A 21 4.35 6.91 -13.32
CA ASP A 21 3.79 6.73 -14.66
C ASP A 21 4.49 5.64 -15.47
N ALA A 22 5.82 5.58 -15.39
CA ALA A 22 6.61 4.56 -16.05
C ALA A 22 6.30 3.16 -15.49
N ALA A 23 6.10 3.02 -14.18
CA ALA A 23 5.72 1.76 -13.55
C ALA A 23 4.34 1.27 -14.03
N HIS A 24 3.36 2.18 -14.16
CA HIS A 24 2.02 1.86 -14.68
C HIS A 24 2.01 1.44 -16.17
N LYS A 25 3.10 1.67 -16.90
CA LYS A 25 3.27 1.26 -18.31
C LYS A 25 4.21 0.06 -18.47
N ASN A 26 4.85 -0.40 -17.40
CA ASN A 26 5.82 -1.49 -17.46
C ASN A 26 5.09 -2.85 -17.36
N PRO A 27 5.19 -3.73 -18.37
CA PRO A 27 4.46 -5.00 -18.38
C PRO A 27 4.87 -5.95 -17.24
N ASN A 28 6.12 -5.89 -16.78
CA ASN A 28 6.58 -6.73 -15.66
C ASN A 28 6.00 -6.27 -14.33
N VAL A 29 5.87 -4.95 -14.14
CA VAL A 29 5.24 -4.37 -12.94
C VAL A 29 3.75 -4.69 -12.92
N LEU A 30 3.07 -4.52 -14.04
CA LEU A 30 1.65 -4.86 -14.16
C LEU A 30 1.38 -6.35 -13.90
N ALA A 31 2.23 -7.25 -14.41
CA ALA A 31 2.11 -8.68 -14.15
C ALA A 31 2.25 -9.02 -12.66
N MET A 32 3.19 -8.39 -11.96
CA MET A 32 3.35 -8.54 -10.51
C MET A 32 2.13 -8.01 -9.74
N TRP A 33 1.66 -6.80 -10.06
CA TRP A 33 0.47 -6.22 -9.42
C TRP A 33 -0.79 -7.06 -9.65
N ASN A 34 -0.97 -7.65 -10.84
CA ASN A 34 -2.08 -8.56 -11.11
C ASN A 34 -2.11 -9.77 -10.16
N GLN A 35 -0.94 -10.31 -9.77
CA GLN A 35 -0.87 -11.39 -8.80
C GLN A 35 -1.23 -10.91 -7.39
N PHE A 36 -0.82 -9.70 -7.02
CA PHE A 36 -1.18 -9.06 -5.75
C PHE A 36 -2.69 -8.83 -5.65
N PHE A 37 -3.29 -8.23 -6.67
CA PHE A 37 -4.72 -7.92 -6.69
C PHE A 37 -5.62 -9.16 -6.85
N ALA A 38 -5.05 -10.32 -7.16
CA ALA A 38 -5.78 -11.58 -7.10
C ALA A 38 -6.04 -12.07 -5.67
N VAL A 39 -5.31 -11.54 -4.67
CA VAL A 39 -5.39 -12.00 -3.28
C VAL A 39 -5.72 -10.90 -2.26
N CYS A 40 -5.75 -9.63 -2.68
CA CYS A 40 -6.12 -8.51 -1.81
C CYS A 40 -6.67 -7.31 -2.57
N ASP A 41 -7.46 -6.49 -1.88
CA ASP A 41 -7.88 -5.16 -2.34
C ASP A 41 -6.98 -4.06 -1.76
N CYS A 42 -6.75 -2.99 -2.53
CA CYS A 42 -6.11 -1.78 -2.03
C CYS A 42 -7.17 -0.74 -1.64
N VAL A 43 -7.15 -0.33 -0.38
CA VAL A 43 -8.02 0.73 0.16
C VAL A 43 -7.24 2.02 0.39
N PRO A 44 -7.86 3.20 0.28
CA PRO A 44 -7.20 4.46 0.58
C PRO A 44 -6.76 4.53 2.05
N LEU A 45 -5.56 5.06 2.32
CA LEU A 45 -5.04 5.16 3.69
C LEU A 45 -6.00 5.88 4.66
N ASN A 46 -6.71 6.91 4.18
CA ASN A 46 -7.64 7.70 4.99
C ASN A 46 -8.93 6.96 5.37
N THR A 47 -9.18 5.74 4.86
CA THR A 47 -10.29 4.91 5.31
C THR A 47 -9.94 4.10 6.56
N LEU A 48 -8.66 4.05 6.96
CA LEU A 48 -8.23 3.40 8.19
C LEU A 48 -8.49 4.32 9.39
N ALA A 49 -9.09 3.78 10.46
CA ALA A 49 -9.51 4.59 11.60
C ALA A 49 -8.34 5.35 12.24
N GLU A 50 -7.21 4.66 12.42
CA GLU A 50 -5.98 5.17 13.04
C GLU A 50 -5.35 6.32 12.24
N ALA A 51 -5.65 6.46 10.94
CA ALA A 51 -5.15 7.58 10.13
C ALA A 51 -5.73 8.95 10.56
N ASN A 52 -6.78 8.96 11.38
CA ASN A 52 -7.38 10.17 11.95
C ASN A 52 -6.81 10.54 13.33
N ASP A 53 -5.98 9.68 13.93
CA ASP A 53 -5.35 9.95 15.21
C ASP A 53 -4.05 10.75 15.01
N LEU A 54 -3.79 11.70 15.91
CA LEU A 54 -2.52 12.46 15.91
C LEU A 54 -1.31 11.52 16.06
N PHE A 55 -1.50 10.38 16.73
CA PHE A 55 -0.50 9.33 16.92
C PHE A 55 -1.09 7.99 16.50
N ALA A 56 -1.04 7.70 15.19
CA ALA A 56 -1.60 6.48 14.61
C ALA A 56 -0.93 5.21 15.17
N GLY A 57 -1.70 4.36 15.84
CA GLY A 57 -1.22 3.18 16.57
C GLY A 57 -1.16 1.89 15.73
N PHE A 58 -0.51 1.91 14.56
CA PHE A 58 -0.37 0.72 13.73
C PHE A 58 0.63 -0.29 14.32
N GLU A 59 0.35 -1.58 14.17
CA GLU A 59 1.24 -2.64 14.66
C GLU A 59 2.37 -2.97 13.66
N PRO A 60 3.59 -3.31 14.12
CA PRO A 60 4.63 -3.82 13.23
C PRO A 60 4.26 -5.20 12.69
N ILE A 61 4.63 -5.47 11.43
CA ILE A 61 4.60 -6.83 10.88
C ILE A 61 5.87 -7.52 11.33
N LYS A 62 5.74 -8.69 11.97
CA LYS A 62 6.88 -9.51 12.35
C LYS A 62 7.35 -10.31 11.13
N GLU A 63 8.66 -10.43 10.98
CA GLU A 63 9.31 -11.34 10.02
C GLU A 63 9.11 -12.81 10.40
#